data_AF-A0A314YLR1-F1
#
_entry.id   AF-A0A314YLR1-F1
#
_cell.length_a   1.000
_cell.length_b   1.000
_cell.length_c   1.000
_cell.angle_alpha   90.00
_cell.angle_beta   90.00
_cell.angle_gamma   90.00
#
_symmetry.space_group_name_H-M   'P 1'
#
loop_
_entity.id
_entity.type
_entity.pdbx_description
1 polymer ?
#
loop_
_entity_poly.entity_id
_entity_poly.type
_entity_poly.pdbx_seq_one_letter_code
_entity_poly.pdbx_strand_id
1 'polypeptide(L)'
;MLESLSPLKAAVKQSLDALLKHLQEELKGKKYLLVLDDVWNDDSTQWNDLMDRLLKLDSARGSTIIVTTRSAKVASISEKKLPRQDLELLSTDECWSILKHAACSNGSSNIPLHLEKIGREIAKNCEGLPLMAKIIG
;
A
#
# COMPACT_ATOMS: atom_id res chain seq x y z
N MET A 1 -4.71 7.76 15.85
CA MET A 1 -3.29 7.81 16.26
C MET A 1 -2.62 6.58 15.65
N LEU A 2 -1.70 6.76 14.70
CA LEU A 2 -0.91 5.66 14.16
C LEU A 2 0.25 5.44 15.11
N GLU A 3 0.25 4.34 15.85
CA GLU A 3 1.37 3.96 16.70
C GLU A 3 2.38 3.22 15.84
N SER A 4 3.60 3.78 15.73
CA SER A 4 4.73 3.04 15.19
C SER A 4 5.20 2.11 16.30
N LEU A 5 5.12 0.81 16.06
CA LEU A 5 5.92 -0.15 16.82
C LEU A 5 7.38 0.19 16.52
N SER A 6 8.06 0.79 17.49
CA SER A 6 9.42 1.31 17.34
C SER A 6 10.31 0.26 16.66
N PRO A 7 11.30 0.66 15.84
CA PRO A 7 12.27 -0.28 15.33
C PRO A 7 12.89 -0.99 16.52
N LEU A 8 12.63 -2.30 16.63
CA LEU A 8 13.32 -3.17 17.56
C LEU A 8 14.80 -2.77 17.50
N LYS A 9 15.42 -2.50 18.66
CA LYS A 9 16.86 -2.28 18.77
C LYS A 9 17.56 -3.19 17.78
N ALA A 10 18.09 -2.61 16.71
CA ALA A 10 18.50 -3.26 15.47
C ALA A 10 19.78 -4.11 15.64
N ALA A 11 19.93 -4.81 16.76
CA ALA A 11 21.15 -5.50 17.16
C ALA A 11 20.92 -6.90 17.74
N VAL A 12 19.71 -7.46 17.67
CA VAL A 12 19.50 -8.88 18.01
C VAL A 12 18.81 -9.56 16.85
N LYS A 13 19.45 -10.61 16.33
CA LYS A 13 18.87 -11.58 15.39
C LYS A 13 17.73 -12.31 16.11
N GLN A 14 16.59 -11.64 16.28
CA GLN A 14 15.41 -12.22 16.89
C GLN A 14 14.83 -13.25 15.92
N SER A 15 14.52 -14.45 16.43
CA SER A 15 13.81 -15.45 15.64
C SER A 15 12.43 -14.91 15.27
N LEU A 16 11.85 -15.43 14.19
CA LEU A 16 10.47 -15.13 13.81
C LEU A 16 9.49 -15.36 14.98
N ASP A 17 9.74 -16.40 15.77
CA ASP A 17 8.95 -16.70 16.97
C ASP A 17 9.01 -15.60 18.02
N ALA A 18 10.18 -14.99 18.26
CA ALA A 18 10.33 -13.90 19.22
C ALA A 18 9.59 -12.64 18.75
N LEU A 19 9.67 -12.33 17.46
CA LEU A 19 8.95 -11.20 16.85
C LEU A 19 7.43 -11.40 16.95
N LEU A 20 6.93 -12.58 16.61
CA LEU A 20 5.51 -12.88 16.68
C LEU A 20 4.99 -12.90 18.11
N LYS A 21 5.78 -13.39 19.07
CA LYS A 21 5.42 -13.31 20.49
C LYS A 21 5.31 -11.86 20.96
N HIS A 22 6.25 -11.02 20.59
CA HIS A 22 6.20 -9.60 20.92
C HIS A 22 4.97 -8.92 20.28
N LEU A 23 4.72 -9.20 19.00
CA LEU A 23 3.55 -8.69 18.29
C LEU A 23 2.23 -9.13 18.96
N GLN A 24 2.16 -10.39 19.39
CA GLN A 24 1.04 -10.94 20.13
C GLN A 24 0.82 -10.21 21.47
N GLU A 25 1.88 -9.93 22.22
CA GLU A 25 1.80 -9.19 23.49
C GLU A 25 1.33 -7.75 23.27
N GLU A 26 1.84 -7.07 22.23
CA GLU A 26 1.50 -5.69 21.93
C GLU A 26 0.08 -5.52 21.37
N LEU A 27 -0.39 -6.46 20.55
CA LEU A 27 -1.69 -6.39 19.88
C LEU A 27 -2.82 -7.07 20.65
N LYS A 28 -2.52 -7.78 21.75
CA LYS A 28 -3.50 -8.56 22.50
C LYS A 28 -4.72 -7.72 22.89
N GLY A 29 -5.90 -8.14 22.41
CA GLY A 29 -7.17 -7.47 22.71
C GLY A 29 -7.30 -6.06 22.13
N LYS A 30 -6.36 -5.61 21.28
CA LYS A 30 -6.42 -4.32 20.58
C LYS A 30 -6.99 -4.51 19.17
N LYS A 31 -7.65 -3.46 18.68
CA LYS A 31 -8.04 -3.34 17.27
C LYS A 31 -6.90 -2.67 16.50
N TYR A 32 -6.44 -3.28 15.42
CA TYR A 32 -5.28 -2.78 14.65
C TYR A 32 -5.45 -2.92 13.14
N LEU A 33 -4.64 -2.17 12.41
CA LEU A 33 -4.41 -2.34 10.97
C LEU A 33 -2.92 -2.64 10.76
N LEU A 34 -2.60 -3.84 10.27
CA LEU A 34 -1.25 -4.24 9.93
C LEU A 34 -1.05 -4.14 8.42
N VAL A 35 -0.08 -3.34 7.97
CA VAL A 35 0.25 -3.19 6.55
C VAL A 35 1.61 -3.82 6.28
N LEU A 36 1.64 -4.84 5.43
CA LEU A 36 2.86 -5.44 4.91
C LEU A 36 3.09 -4.85 3.52
N ASP A 37 3.96 -3.84 3.46
CA ASP A 37 4.20 -3.06 2.24
C ASP A 37 5.31 -3.68 1.37
N ASP A 38 5.12 -3.65 0.05
CA ASP A 38 6.08 -4.09 -0.98
C ASP A 38 6.64 -5.51 -0.79
N VAL A 39 5.76 -6.50 -0.65
CA VAL A 39 6.15 -7.91 -0.42
C VAL A 39 6.57 -8.59 -1.74
N TRP A 40 7.72 -9.26 -1.73
CA TRP A 40 8.27 -9.97 -2.90
C TRP A 40 8.48 -11.49 -2.72
N ASN A 41 8.41 -12.02 -1.50
CA ASN A 41 8.67 -13.44 -1.25
C ASN A 41 7.57 -14.33 -1.85
N ASP A 42 7.94 -15.14 -2.84
CA ASP A 42 7.03 -16.03 -3.57
C ASP A 42 7.11 -17.50 -3.12
N ASP A 43 7.87 -17.78 -2.05
CA ASP A 43 7.84 -19.06 -1.35
C ASP A 43 6.50 -19.20 -0.60
N SER A 44 5.59 -19.95 -1.21
CA SER A 44 4.26 -20.19 -0.66
C SER A 44 4.28 -20.86 0.71
N THR A 45 5.29 -21.68 1.02
CA THR A 45 5.37 -22.39 2.31
C THR A 45 5.69 -21.39 3.41
N GLN A 46 6.74 -20.58 3.22
CA GLN A 46 7.14 -19.56 4.18
C GLN A 46 6.06 -18.49 4.35
N TRP A 47 5.44 -18.06 3.25
CA TRP A 47 4.36 -17.08 3.28
C TRP A 47 3.13 -17.61 4.03
N ASN A 48 2.74 -18.86 3.76
CA ASN A 48 1.60 -19.46 4.45
C ASN A 48 1.87 -19.61 5.95
N ASP A 49 3.07 -20.06 6.36
CA ASP A 49 3.42 -20.17 7.77
C ASP A 49 3.33 -18.82 8.49
N LEU A 50 3.89 -17.75 7.90
CA LEU A 50 3.78 -16.40 8.45
C LEU A 50 2.32 -15.95 8.60
N MET A 51 1.53 -16.08 7.52
CA MET A 51 0.13 -15.65 7.54
C MET A 51 -0.71 -16.46 8.51
N ASP A 52 -0.47 -17.77 8.67
CA ASP A 52 -1.17 -18.58 9.67
C ASP A 52 -0.89 -18.12 11.09
N ARG A 53 0.35 -17.71 11.37
CA ARG A 53 0.73 -17.19 12.68
C ARG A 53 0.13 -15.82 12.94
N LEU A 54 0.12 -14.92 11.95
CA LEU A 54 -0.47 -13.59 12.05
C LEU A 54 -2.00 -13.62 12.21
N LEU A 55 -2.69 -14.51 11.49
CA LEU A 55 -4.15 -14.64 11.57
C LEU A 55 -4.63 -15.29 12.87
N LYS A 56 -3.73 -15.96 13.61
CA LYS A 56 -4.01 -16.56 14.92
C LYS A 56 -3.75 -15.60 16.09
N LEU A 57 -3.31 -14.37 15.84
CA LEU A 57 -3.08 -13.40 16.91
C LEU A 57 -4.38 -13.07 17.64
N ASP A 58 -4.32 -12.96 18.96
CA ASP A 58 -5.48 -12.65 19.82
C ASP A 58 -5.90 -11.18 19.64
N SER A 59 -6.72 -10.95 18.62
CA SER A 59 -7.02 -9.63 18.09
C SER A 59 -8.46 -9.23 18.38
N ALA A 60 -8.69 -7.95 18.68
CA ALA A 60 -10.07 -7.46 18.79
C ALA A 60 -10.80 -7.54 17.44
N ARG A 61 -12.12 -7.69 17.47
CA ARG A 61 -12.95 -7.74 16.26
C ARG A 61 -12.73 -6.48 15.41
N GLY A 62 -12.52 -6.70 14.12
CA GLY A 62 -12.29 -5.62 13.15
C GLY A 62 -10.82 -5.23 12.99
N SER A 63 -9.88 -5.99 13.56
CA SER A 63 -8.48 -5.93 13.12
C SER A 63 -8.33 -6.43 11.68
N THR A 64 -7.40 -5.84 10.92
CA THR A 64 -7.24 -6.14 9.49
C THR A 64 -5.75 -6.18 9.11
N ILE A 65 -5.42 -7.05 8.16
CA ILE A 65 -4.09 -7.12 7.53
C ILE A 65 -4.26 -6.70 6.06
N ILE A 66 -3.43 -5.77 5.60
CA ILE A 66 -3.30 -5.38 4.20
C ILE A 66 -1.91 -5.76 3.73
N VAL A 67 -1.83 -6.37 2.55
CA VAL A 67 -0.57 -6.70 1.88
C VAL A 67 -0.55 -5.96 0.56
N THR A 68 0.52 -5.21 0.29
CA THR A 68 0.75 -4.62 -1.03
C THR A 68 1.91 -5.35 -1.69
N THR A 69 1.78 -5.58 -2.99
CA THR A 69 2.83 -6.23 -3.79
C THR A 69 2.69 -5.81 -5.24
N ARG A 70 3.81 -5.80 -5.96
CA ARG A 70 3.84 -5.66 -7.43
C ARG A 70 3.85 -7.01 -8.15
N SER A 71 3.99 -8.11 -7.40
CA SER A 71 4.09 -9.46 -7.95
C SER A 71 2.72 -10.15 -7.98
N ALA A 72 2.21 -10.41 -9.18
CA ALA A 72 0.99 -11.19 -9.37
C ALA A 72 1.08 -12.58 -8.72
N LYS A 73 2.29 -13.19 -8.70
CA LYS A 73 2.52 -14.49 -8.05
C LYS A 73 2.33 -14.39 -6.54
N VAL A 74 2.89 -13.37 -5.90
CA VAL A 74 2.70 -13.13 -4.45
C VAL A 74 1.24 -12.82 -4.14
N ALA A 75 0.56 -12.05 -4.99
CA ALA A 75 -0.88 -11.78 -4.86
C ALA A 75 -1.70 -13.08 -4.92
N SER A 76 -1.47 -13.95 -5.91
CA SER A 76 -2.15 -15.25 -6.01
C SER A 76 -1.90 -16.19 -4.82
N ILE A 77 -0.69 -16.15 -4.23
CA ILE A 77 -0.40 -16.93 -3.03
C ILE A 77 -1.20 -16.37 -1.84
N SER A 78 -1.23 -15.04 -1.69
CA SER A 78 -1.92 -14.33 -0.60
C SER A 78 -3.44 -14.45 -0.67
N GLU A 79 -3.99 -14.56 -1.88
CA GLU A 79 -5.42 -14.69 -2.17
C GLU A 79 -6.08 -15.89 -1.47
N LYS A 80 -5.29 -16.91 -1.12
CA LYS A 80 -5.77 -18.08 -0.36
C LYS A 80 -6.25 -17.73 1.05
N LYS A 81 -5.80 -16.60 1.61
CA LYS A 81 -6.07 -16.20 3.01
C LYS A 81 -6.63 -14.79 3.14
N LEU A 82 -6.32 -13.91 2.20
CA LEU A 82 -6.79 -12.53 2.18
C LEU A 82 -7.52 -12.26 0.85
N PRO A 83 -8.61 -11.48 0.83
CA PRO A 83 -9.24 -11.07 -0.42
C PRO A 83 -8.24 -10.30 -1.29
N ARG A 84 -8.21 -10.62 -2.58
CA ARG A 84 -7.40 -9.91 -3.57
C ARG A 84 -8.14 -8.66 -4.05
N GLN A 85 -7.42 -7.55 -4.10
CA GLN A 85 -7.87 -6.32 -4.76
C GLN A 85 -6.78 -5.88 -5.73
N ASP A 86 -7.09 -5.93 -7.02
CA ASP A 86 -6.22 -5.34 -8.04
C ASP A 86 -6.49 -3.83 -8.11
N LEU A 87 -5.42 -3.03 -8.18
CA LEU A 87 -5.53 -1.59 -8.38
C LEU A 87 -5.72 -1.31 -9.88
N GLU A 88 -6.78 -0.58 -10.20
CA GLU A 88 -7.07 -0.16 -11.56
C GLU A 88 -6.23 1.07 -11.97
N LEU A 89 -6.05 1.25 -13.27
CA LEU A 89 -5.47 2.46 -13.83
C LEU A 89 -6.43 3.62 -13.66
N LEU A 90 -5.89 4.84 -13.49
CA LEU A 90 -6.69 6.05 -13.44
C LEU A 90 -7.25 6.41 -14.83
N SER A 91 -8.39 7.07 -14.83
CA SER A 91 -8.88 7.76 -16.02
C SER A 91 -7.98 8.94 -16.41
N THR A 92 -8.07 9.39 -17.66
CA THR A 92 -7.36 10.59 -18.12
C THR A 92 -7.72 11.84 -17.31
N ASP A 93 -8.98 11.95 -16.86
CA ASP A 93 -9.44 13.07 -16.04
C ASP A 93 -8.82 13.06 -14.64
N GLU A 94 -8.67 11.89 -14.03
CA GLU A 94 -7.98 11.74 -12.74
C GLU A 94 -6.48 12.02 -12.87
N CYS A 95 -5.82 11.52 -13.93
CA CYS A 95 -4.44 11.90 -14.24
C CYS A 95 -4.29 13.40 -14.45
N TRP A 96 -5.23 14.04 -15.15
CA TRP A 96 -5.24 15.49 -15.33
C TRP A 96 -5.38 16.21 -13.99
N SER A 97 -6.24 15.72 -13.08
CA SER A 97 -6.39 16.30 -11.74
C SER A 97 -5.08 16.25 -10.95
N ILE A 98 -4.36 15.12 -10.99
CA ILE A 98 -3.06 14.97 -10.32
C ILE A 98 -2.02 15.91 -10.94
N LEU A 99 -1.91 15.91 -12.26
CA LEU A 99 -0.96 16.75 -12.99
C LEU A 99 -1.23 18.23 -12.73
N LYS A 100 -2.49 18.67 -12.86
CA LYS A 100 -2.92 20.04 -12.57
C LYS A 100 -2.53 20.45 -11.15
N HIS A 101 -2.78 19.57 -10.17
CA HIS A 101 -2.44 19.84 -8.78
C HIS A 101 -0.91 19.93 -8.57
N ALA A 102 -0.13 19.06 -9.21
CA ALA A 102 1.33 19.07 -9.09
C ALA A 102 1.95 20.34 -9.75
N ALA A 103 1.48 20.70 -10.94
CA ALA A 103 1.97 21.87 -11.70
C ALA A 103 1.56 23.22 -11.09
N CYS A 104 0.40 23.27 -10.42
CA CYS A 104 -0.15 24.51 -9.88
C CYS A 104 -0.07 24.51 -8.36
N SER A 105 1.10 24.86 -7.82
CA SER A 105 1.40 24.81 -6.37
C SER A 105 0.45 25.63 -5.46
N ASN A 106 -0.35 26.55 -6.02
CA ASN A 106 -1.27 27.42 -5.27
C ASN A 106 -2.76 27.15 -5.53
N GLY A 107 -3.13 26.03 -6.16
CA GLY A 107 -4.54 25.69 -6.37
C GLY A 107 -5.34 26.73 -7.18
N SER A 108 -4.64 27.53 -8.01
CA SER A 108 -5.29 28.50 -8.90
C SER A 108 -6.21 27.75 -9.86
N SER A 109 -7.51 27.88 -9.64
CA SER A 109 -8.56 27.26 -10.47
C SER A 109 -8.54 27.80 -11.91
N ASN A 110 -8.00 29.00 -12.12
CA ASN A 110 -7.91 29.67 -13.41
C ASN A 110 -6.65 29.26 -14.19
N ILE A 111 -6.69 28.07 -14.78
CA ILE A 111 -5.80 27.73 -15.89
C ILE A 111 -6.44 28.25 -17.18
N PRO A 112 -5.73 29.03 -18.01
CA PRO A 112 -6.23 29.41 -19.33
C PRO A 112 -6.67 28.19 -20.15
N LEU A 113 -7.80 28.28 -20.84
CA LEU A 113 -8.39 27.15 -21.59
C LEU A 113 -7.41 26.45 -22.55
N HIS A 114 -6.49 27.20 -23.17
CA HIS A 114 -5.48 26.63 -24.05
C HIS A 114 -4.45 25.75 -23.30
N LEU A 115 -4.06 26.14 -22.07
CA LEU A 115 -3.16 25.35 -21.22
C LEU A 115 -3.87 24.13 -20.63
N GLU A 116 -5.16 24.25 -20.31
CA GLU A 116 -5.95 23.08 -19.89
C GLU A 116 -6.02 22.04 -21.02
N LYS A 117 -6.24 22.46 -22.26
CA LYS A 117 -6.23 21.55 -23.40
C LYS A 117 -4.90 20.83 -23.55
N ILE A 118 -3.78 21.55 -23.44
CA ILE A 118 -2.43 20.96 -23.49
C ILE A 118 -2.23 19.98 -22.32
N GLY A 119 -2.59 20.39 -21.11
CA GLY A 119 -2.44 19.57 -19.91
C GLY A 119 -3.26 18.27 -19.95
N ARG A 120 -4.44 18.29 -20.57
CA ARG A 120 -5.26 17.09 -20.81
C ARG A 120 -4.63 16.14 -21.84
N GLU A 121 -4.00 16.67 -22.89
CA GLU A 121 -3.22 15.84 -23.83
C GLU A 121 -2.00 15.21 -23.15
N ILE A 122 -1.33 15.94 -22.25
CA ILE A 122 -0.24 15.38 -21.44
C ILE A 122 -0.76 14.31 -20.47
N ALA A 123 -1.91 14.55 -19.82
CA ALA A 123 -2.53 13.58 -18.94
C ALA A 123 -2.91 12.28 -19.66
N LYS A 124 -3.30 12.36 -20.93
CA LYS A 124 -3.55 11.19 -21.78
C LYS A 124 -2.28 10.34 -21.96
N ASN A 125 -1.12 10.98 -22.08
CA ASN A 125 0.18 10.31 -22.17
C ASN A 125 0.66 9.72 -20.83
N CYS A 126 -0.06 9.95 -19.72
CA CYS A 126 0.25 9.30 -18.44
C CYS A 126 -0.29 7.86 -18.37
N GLU A 127 -1.13 7.44 -19.31
CA GLU A 127 -1.68 6.08 -19.42
C GLU A 127 -2.28 5.54 -18.11
N GLY A 128 -2.90 6.43 -17.32
CA GLY A 128 -3.54 6.09 -16.05
C GLY A 128 -2.58 5.87 -14.88
N LEU A 129 -1.26 6.07 -15.06
CA LEU A 129 -0.26 5.94 -14.00
C LEU A 129 -0.23 7.21 -13.13
N PRO A 130 -0.65 7.15 -11.85
CA PRO A 130 -0.67 8.32 -10.97
C PRO A 130 0.72 8.94 -10.78
N LEU A 131 1.74 8.08 -10.71
CA LEU A 131 3.14 8.52 -10.51
C LEU A 131 3.65 9.32 -11.72
N MET A 132 3.26 8.96 -12.94
CA MET A 132 3.66 9.69 -14.15
C MET A 132 3.04 11.08 -14.19
N ALA A 133 1.73 11.18 -13.89
CA ALA A 133 1.04 12.46 -13.79
C ALA A 133 1.67 13.40 -12.74
N LYS A 134 2.10 12.84 -11.60
CA LYS A 134 2.77 13.59 -10.53
C LYS A 134 4.18 14.07 -10.90
N ILE A 135 4.93 13.30 -11.68
CA ILE A 135 6.30 13.66 -12.08
C ILE A 135 6.29 14.73 -13.19
N ILE A 136 5.31 14.65 -14.09
CA ILE A 136 5.22 15.58 -15.23
C ILE A 136 4.65 16.94 -14.82
N GLY A 137 3.67 16.96 -13.92
CA GLY A 137 3.10 18.20 -13.39
C GLY A 137 4.08 18.89 -12.45
#